data_AF-A0A8E6JWY7-F1
#
_entry.id   AF-A0A8E6JWY7-F1
#
_cell.length_a   1.000
_cell.length_b   1.000
_cell.length_c   1.000
_cell.angle_alpha   90.00
_cell.angle_beta   90.00
_cell.angle_gamma   90.00
#
_symmetry.space_group_name_H-M   'P 1'
#
loop_
_entity.id
_entity.type
_entity.pdbx_description
1 polymer ?
#
loop_
_entity_poly.entity_id
_entity_poly.type
_entity_poly.pdbx_seq_one_letter_code
_entity_poly.pdbx_strand_id
1 'polypeptide(L)'
;MRKFILISMITLASVSLGACRQNVTIKQDAPGQKAFLTDGQIYDLHSGKIISSSELLADLATAQHLIIGEKHDNAEHHQIELWLIQNLLIQRPQGSVLLEMLTSEQQPRVNQVKCWLKDNPVVRDSRVQELLNWQKGWSWEMYGDIVMQLLRGPYPLLNANIGREQILALYKKNEFPKGKKSTAPVVQEALRETIISMHEGNLESQQLTSMLSIQQQRDRYMARQLLSAPVPSLLIAGGYHASKSMGVPLHMEDLATGTHPVVLMLAEKGMNITVDHADYVWFVAPDTTKR
;
A
#
# COMPACT_ATOMS: atom_id res chain seq x y z
N MET A 1 -9.55 -74.17 30.15
CA MET A 1 -10.82 -74.88 30.44
C MET A 1 -11.98 -73.92 30.28
N ARG A 2 -13.07 -74.40 29.67
CA ARG A 2 -14.30 -73.71 29.25
C ARG A 2 -14.96 -72.85 30.35
N LYS A 3 -15.60 -71.74 29.95
CA LYS A 3 -17.07 -71.63 29.90
C LYS A 3 -17.54 -70.30 29.27
N PHE A 4 -18.39 -70.46 28.25
CA PHE A 4 -19.26 -69.44 27.64
C PHE A 4 -20.37 -69.05 28.61
N ILE A 5 -20.81 -67.79 28.59
CA ILE A 5 -22.24 -67.43 28.68
C ILE A 5 -22.49 -66.23 27.75
N LEU A 6 -23.44 -66.43 26.84
CA LEU A 6 -24.02 -65.47 25.91
C LEU A 6 -25.48 -65.31 26.33
N ILE A 7 -25.96 -64.12 26.70
CA ILE A 7 -27.40 -63.82 26.65
C ILE A 7 -27.58 -62.40 26.12
N SER A 8 -28.35 -62.35 25.04
CA SER A 8 -28.87 -61.19 24.32
C SER A 8 -30.25 -60.81 24.88
N MET A 9 -30.56 -59.52 24.92
CA MET A 9 -31.92 -58.96 24.94
C MET A 9 -31.83 -57.64 24.16
N ILE A 10 -32.17 -57.61 22.88
CA ILE A 10 -33.50 -57.32 22.31
C ILE A 10 -34.09 -56.01 22.84
N THR A 11 -34.05 -54.97 22.00
CA THR A 11 -35.26 -54.21 21.63
C THR A 11 -35.16 -53.65 20.21
N LEU A 12 -36.26 -53.92 19.51
CA LEU A 12 -36.66 -53.62 18.15
C LEU A 12 -37.21 -52.18 18.07
N ALA A 13 -36.89 -51.41 17.03
CA ALA A 13 -37.83 -50.47 16.38
C ALA A 13 -37.20 -49.71 15.20
N SER A 14 -37.52 -50.21 13.99
CA SER A 14 -38.06 -49.48 12.84
C SER A 14 -37.51 -48.11 12.35
N VAL A 15 -36.92 -48.18 11.15
CA VAL A 15 -37.25 -47.44 9.91
C VAL A 15 -37.35 -45.91 9.95
N SER A 16 -36.47 -45.24 9.18
CA SER A 16 -36.89 -44.29 8.14
C SER A 16 -35.74 -43.96 7.18
N LEU A 17 -36.06 -43.99 5.88
CA LEU A 17 -35.21 -43.48 4.81
C LEU A 17 -35.16 -41.94 4.90
N GLY A 18 -33.96 -41.39 4.74
CA GLY A 18 -33.75 -39.97 4.48
C GLY A 18 -32.50 -39.80 3.62
N ALA A 19 -32.69 -39.42 2.36
CA ALA A 19 -31.63 -39.08 1.44
C ALA A 19 -30.91 -37.80 1.91
N CYS A 20 -29.59 -37.75 1.76
CA CYS A 20 -28.88 -36.60 1.19
C CYS A 20 -27.42 -36.97 0.89
N ARG A 21 -27.06 -36.85 -0.40
CA ARG A 21 -25.67 -36.72 -0.84
C ARG A 21 -25.16 -35.35 -0.37
N GLN A 22 -24.01 -35.34 0.27
CA GLN A 22 -22.82 -34.53 -0.04
C GLN A 22 -21.96 -34.50 1.21
N ASN A 23 -20.70 -34.91 1.09
CA ASN A 23 -19.64 -34.39 1.94
C ASN A 23 -18.43 -34.18 1.03
N VAL A 24 -18.47 -33.06 0.29
CA VAL A 24 -17.24 -32.46 -0.20
C VAL A 24 -16.59 -31.85 1.03
N THR A 25 -15.56 -32.50 1.55
CA THR A 25 -14.72 -31.89 2.58
C THR A 25 -13.82 -30.88 1.90
N ILE A 26 -14.28 -29.62 1.79
CA ILE A 26 -13.37 -28.49 1.63
C ILE A 26 -12.75 -28.26 3.01
N LYS A 27 -11.49 -28.63 3.17
CA LYS A 27 -10.68 -28.12 4.28
C LYS A 27 -10.25 -26.70 3.93
N GLN A 28 -11.07 -25.73 4.31
CA GLN A 28 -10.62 -24.37 4.58
C GLN A 28 -10.39 -24.26 6.08
N ASP A 29 -9.14 -24.02 6.48
CA ASP A 29 -8.77 -22.88 7.32
C ASP A 29 -7.43 -23.10 8.06
N ALA A 30 -6.52 -22.14 7.89
CA ALA A 30 -5.61 -21.70 8.93
C ALA A 30 -5.75 -20.16 9.03
N PRO A 31 -6.35 -19.63 10.11
CA PRO A 31 -6.66 -18.22 10.25
C PRO A 31 -5.49 -17.44 10.85
N GLY A 32 -4.75 -16.72 10.01
CA GLY A 32 -3.91 -15.59 10.42
C GLY A 32 -4.71 -14.31 10.22
N GLN A 33 -5.26 -13.77 11.31
CA GLN A 33 -6.07 -12.54 11.39
C GLN A 33 -7.08 -12.36 10.24
N LYS A 34 -8.34 -12.71 10.51
CA LYS A 34 -9.46 -11.99 9.89
C LYS A 34 -9.31 -10.53 10.32
N ALA A 35 -8.56 -9.75 9.56
CA ALA A 35 -8.69 -8.31 9.58
C ALA A 35 -10.17 -8.03 9.32
N PHE A 36 -10.74 -7.09 10.07
CA PHE A 36 -12.06 -6.52 9.83
C PHE A 36 -12.06 -5.72 8.52
N LEU A 37 -11.55 -6.30 7.42
CA LEU A 37 -11.63 -5.74 6.08
C LEU A 37 -13.13 -5.60 5.82
N THR A 38 -13.61 -4.36 5.80
CA THR A 38 -15.04 -4.08 5.67
C THR A 38 -15.52 -4.49 4.28
N ASP A 39 -16.82 -4.31 4.03
CA ASP A 39 -17.55 -4.51 2.77
C ASP A 39 -17.07 -3.60 1.61
N GLY A 40 -15.75 -3.53 1.41
CA GLY A 40 -15.08 -2.82 0.34
C GLY A 40 -15.09 -3.64 -0.94
N GLN A 41 -15.39 -2.98 -2.07
CA GLN A 41 -15.37 -3.63 -3.37
C GLN A 41 -14.00 -3.41 -4.01
N ILE A 42 -13.38 -4.49 -4.47
CA ILE A 42 -12.13 -4.45 -5.21
C ILE A 42 -12.46 -4.65 -6.69
N TYR A 43 -11.97 -3.76 -7.54
CA TYR A 43 -12.14 -3.85 -8.98
C TYR A 43 -10.78 -4.03 -9.66
N ASP A 44 -10.72 -4.96 -10.61
CA ASP A 44 -9.77 -4.90 -11.72
C ASP A 44 -10.29 -3.88 -12.74
N LEU A 45 -9.58 -2.78 -12.92
CA LEU A 45 -10.00 -1.65 -13.75
C LEU A 45 -9.85 -1.93 -15.25
N HIS A 46 -9.08 -2.93 -15.64
CA HIS A 46 -8.93 -3.33 -17.04
C HIS A 46 -10.14 -4.16 -17.50
N SER A 47 -10.55 -5.13 -16.69
CA SER A 47 -11.71 -5.98 -17.02
C SER A 47 -13.05 -5.45 -16.51
N GLY A 48 -13.02 -4.49 -15.57
CA GLY A 48 -14.21 -3.97 -14.88
C GLY A 48 -14.83 -4.95 -13.89
N LYS A 49 -14.17 -6.07 -13.60
CA LYS A 49 -14.70 -7.12 -12.71
C LYS A 49 -14.43 -6.79 -11.25
N ILE A 50 -15.41 -7.12 -10.41
CA ILE A 50 -15.19 -7.21 -8.97
C ILE A 50 -14.41 -8.48 -8.69
N ILE A 51 -13.30 -8.35 -7.97
CA ILE A 51 -12.43 -9.46 -7.57
C ILE A 51 -12.38 -9.57 -6.04
N SER A 52 -12.03 -10.75 -5.54
CA SER A 52 -11.76 -10.97 -4.11
C SER A 52 -10.39 -10.40 -3.71
N SER A 53 -10.20 -10.17 -2.41
CA SER A 53 -8.89 -9.78 -1.87
C SER A 53 -7.81 -10.83 -2.11
N SER A 54 -8.18 -12.12 -2.15
CA SER A 54 -7.26 -13.21 -2.49
C SER A 54 -6.83 -13.19 -3.96
N GLU A 55 -7.76 -12.89 -4.89
CA GLU A 55 -7.43 -12.73 -6.31
C GLU A 55 -6.52 -11.52 -6.51
N LEU A 56 -6.87 -10.37 -5.92
CA LEU A 56 -6.02 -9.18 -5.92
C LEU A 56 -4.62 -9.51 -5.42
N LEU A 57 -4.49 -10.16 -4.27
CA LEU A 57 -3.20 -10.51 -3.68
C LEU A 57 -2.36 -11.39 -4.61
N ALA A 58 -2.99 -12.38 -5.26
CA ALA A 58 -2.31 -13.26 -6.22
C ALA A 58 -1.80 -12.47 -7.43
N ASP A 59 -2.61 -11.55 -7.96
CA ASP A 59 -2.23 -10.71 -9.09
C ASP A 59 -1.08 -9.75 -8.73
N LEU A 60 -1.20 -9.05 -7.59
CA LEU A 60 -0.17 -8.12 -7.09
C LEU A 60 1.15 -8.83 -6.79
N ALA A 61 1.13 -10.11 -6.43
CA ALA A 61 2.34 -10.87 -6.16
C ALA A 61 3.25 -10.99 -7.41
N THR A 62 2.68 -10.93 -8.61
CA THR A 62 3.44 -11.04 -9.87
C THR A 62 4.20 -9.77 -10.26
N ALA A 63 3.88 -8.62 -9.66
CA ALA A 63 4.38 -7.32 -10.08
C ALA A 63 5.86 -7.08 -9.70
N GLN A 64 6.73 -6.78 -10.66
CA GLN A 64 8.13 -6.41 -10.35
C GLN A 64 8.24 -5.07 -9.60
N HIS A 65 7.38 -4.12 -9.98
CA HIS A 65 7.21 -2.83 -9.31
C HIS A 65 5.73 -2.69 -8.96
N LEU A 66 5.44 -2.51 -7.68
CA LEU A 66 4.09 -2.27 -7.16
C LEU A 66 4.04 -0.90 -6.50
N ILE A 67 3.00 -0.13 -6.78
CA ILE A 67 2.69 1.11 -6.05
C ILE A 67 1.30 0.97 -5.42
N ILE A 68 1.21 1.26 -4.12
CA ILE A 68 -0.04 1.41 -3.39
C ILE A 68 -0.26 2.91 -3.18
N GLY A 69 -1.39 3.40 -3.68
CA GLY A 69 -1.87 4.76 -3.49
C GLY A 69 -2.83 4.84 -2.32
N GLU A 70 -2.54 5.73 -1.35
CA GLU A 70 -3.37 5.91 -0.16
C GLU A 70 -3.90 7.34 0.01
N LYS A 71 -4.83 7.46 0.95
CA LYS A 71 -5.20 8.72 1.59
C LYS A 71 -4.66 8.66 3.02
N HIS A 72 -3.70 9.53 3.33
CA HIS A 72 -2.84 9.44 4.52
C HIS A 72 -3.55 9.53 5.88
N ASP A 73 -4.80 10.00 5.89
CA ASP A 73 -5.61 10.12 7.11
C ASP A 73 -6.76 9.12 7.16
N ASN A 74 -6.83 8.16 6.24
CA ASN A 74 -7.85 7.11 6.24
C ASN A 74 -7.30 5.85 6.93
N ALA A 75 -7.84 5.52 8.11
CA ALA A 75 -7.35 4.39 8.91
C ALA A 75 -7.60 3.03 8.24
N GLU A 76 -8.64 2.90 7.42
CA GLU A 76 -8.93 1.65 6.72
C GLU A 76 -7.92 1.38 5.60
N HIS A 77 -7.43 2.43 4.93
CA HIS A 77 -6.32 2.29 3.98
C HIS A 77 -5.08 1.69 4.65
N HIS A 78 -4.70 2.19 5.82
CA HIS A 78 -3.52 1.71 6.55
C HIS A 78 -3.70 0.26 7.03
N GLN A 79 -4.93 -0.15 7.38
CA GLN A 79 -5.23 -1.55 7.70
C GLN A 79 -5.07 -2.46 6.48
N ILE A 80 -5.51 -2.02 5.30
CA ILE A 80 -5.33 -2.75 4.04
C ILE A 80 -3.84 -2.84 3.69
N GLU A 81 -3.07 -1.77 3.85
CA GLU A 81 -1.62 -1.78 3.62
C GLU A 81 -0.89 -2.75 4.52
N LEU A 82 -1.20 -2.74 5.82
CA LEU A 82 -0.62 -3.70 6.77
C LEU A 82 -0.95 -5.14 6.36
N TRP A 83 -2.21 -5.40 5.98
CA TRP A 83 -2.63 -6.70 5.47
C TRP A 83 -1.88 -7.10 4.20
N LEU A 84 -1.72 -6.20 3.22
CA LEU A 84 -0.97 -6.45 1.99
C LEU A 84 0.51 -6.74 2.29
N ILE A 85 1.16 -5.96 3.15
CA ILE A 85 2.56 -6.14 3.54
C ILE A 85 2.78 -7.53 4.16
N GLN A 86 1.88 -7.96 5.04
CA GLN A 86 1.96 -9.25 5.71
C GLN A 86 1.73 -10.41 4.74
N ASN A 87 0.73 -10.29 3.86
CA ASN A 87 0.30 -11.39 3.01
C ASN A 87 1.09 -11.50 1.70
N LEU A 88 1.59 -10.40 1.13
CA LEU A 88 2.46 -10.45 -0.04
C LEU A 88 3.76 -11.19 0.25
N LEU A 89 4.32 -11.02 1.46
CA LEU A 89 5.55 -11.71 1.87
C LEU A 89 5.38 -13.25 1.94
N ILE A 90 4.14 -13.73 2.08
CA ILE A 90 3.83 -15.16 2.06
C ILE A 90 3.77 -15.68 0.62
N GLN A 91 3.29 -14.86 -0.32
CA GLN A 91 3.09 -15.25 -1.72
C GLN A 91 4.34 -15.09 -2.59
N ARG A 92 5.27 -14.21 -2.19
CA ARG A 92 6.51 -13.97 -2.94
C ARG A 92 7.67 -13.49 -2.06
N PRO A 93 8.93 -13.72 -2.49
CA PRO A 93 10.05 -12.95 -1.99
C PRO A 93 9.84 -11.46 -2.31
N GLN A 94 9.95 -10.62 -1.28
CA GLN A 94 9.94 -9.17 -1.44
C GLN A 94 11.39 -8.67 -1.49
N GLY A 95 11.73 -7.89 -2.52
CA GLY A 95 13.07 -7.33 -2.69
C GLY A 95 13.28 -6.05 -1.90
N SER A 96 12.27 -5.17 -1.84
CA SER A 96 12.33 -3.91 -1.07
C SER A 96 10.95 -3.31 -0.82
N VAL A 97 10.84 -2.47 0.21
CA VAL A 97 9.66 -1.60 0.42
C VAL A 97 10.14 -0.17 0.59
N LEU A 98 9.45 0.76 -0.06
CA LEU A 98 9.74 2.19 -0.06
C LEU A 98 8.54 2.96 0.50
N LEU A 99 8.80 3.94 1.35
CA LEU A 99 7.75 4.81 1.92
C LEU A 99 7.98 6.27 1.54
N GLU A 100 6.94 6.93 1.04
CA GLU A 100 6.90 8.39 0.91
C GLU A 100 7.19 9.10 2.24
N MET A 101 6.78 8.47 3.35
CA MET A 101 6.86 9.03 4.70
C MET A 101 8.30 9.11 5.23
N LEU A 102 9.24 8.44 4.56
CA LEU A 102 10.67 8.46 4.88
C LEU A 102 11.41 9.35 3.88
N THR A 103 12.21 10.29 4.40
CA THR A 103 13.12 11.11 3.57
C THR A 103 14.51 10.50 3.43
N SER A 104 15.26 10.98 2.45
CA SER A 104 16.67 10.62 2.23
C SER A 104 17.54 10.77 3.49
N GLU A 105 17.34 11.80 4.31
CA GLU A 105 18.09 12.03 5.55
C GLU A 105 17.78 11.00 6.64
N GLN A 106 16.63 10.33 6.58
CA GLN A 106 16.25 9.30 7.54
C GLN A 106 16.87 7.93 7.21
N GLN A 107 17.39 7.71 6.00
CA GLN A 107 17.88 6.38 5.57
C GLN A 107 18.96 5.78 6.50
N PRO A 108 19.98 6.54 6.97
CA PRO A 108 20.95 5.98 7.92
C PRO A 108 20.31 5.49 9.22
N ARG A 109 19.30 6.22 9.73
CA ARG A 109 18.56 5.86 10.95
C ARG A 109 17.70 4.61 10.73
N VAL A 110 17.01 4.53 9.59
CA VAL A 110 16.22 3.36 9.19
C VAL A 110 17.11 2.11 9.17
N ASN A 111 18.29 2.20 8.55
CA ASN A 111 19.24 1.09 8.48
C ASN A 111 19.72 0.67 9.89
N GLN A 112 20.05 1.63 10.74
CA GLN A 112 20.50 1.36 12.11
C GLN A 112 19.41 0.70 12.95
N VAL A 113 18.19 1.24 12.94
CA VAL A 113 17.04 0.71 13.68
C VAL A 113 16.68 -0.69 13.19
N LYS A 114 16.68 -0.91 11.86
CA LYS A 114 16.42 -2.22 11.28
C LYS A 114 17.46 -3.26 11.72
N CYS A 115 18.75 -2.91 11.71
CA CYS A 115 19.79 -3.81 12.20
C CYS A 115 19.61 -4.12 13.70
N TRP A 116 19.32 -3.11 14.52
CA TRP A 116 19.09 -3.29 15.95
C TRP A 116 17.86 -4.16 16.27
N LEU A 117 16.79 -4.04 15.50
CA LEU A 117 15.58 -4.83 15.69
C LEU A 117 15.74 -6.33 15.34
N LYS A 118 16.80 -6.71 14.61
CA LYS A 118 17.08 -8.13 14.29
C LYS A 118 17.35 -8.97 15.54
N ASP A 119 17.88 -8.34 16.59
CA ASP A 119 18.15 -9.00 17.88
C ASP A 119 16.87 -9.17 18.73
N ASN A 120 15.70 -8.83 18.16
CA ASN A 120 14.39 -8.87 18.78
C ASN A 120 14.33 -8.26 20.20
N PRO A 121 14.83 -7.01 20.38
CA PRO A 121 14.81 -6.36 21.68
C PRO A 121 13.37 -6.08 22.14
N VAL A 122 13.14 -6.14 23.45
CA VAL A 122 11.90 -5.60 24.04
C VAL A 122 11.98 -4.09 23.99
N VAL A 123 11.19 -3.47 23.12
CA VAL A 123 11.18 -2.02 22.88
C VAL A 123 9.76 -1.49 22.83
N ARG A 124 9.55 -0.27 23.34
CA ARG A 124 8.30 0.48 23.17
C ARG A 124 8.31 1.21 21.83
N ASP A 125 7.17 1.25 21.15
CA ASP A 125 7.07 1.85 19.81
C ASP A 125 7.52 3.32 19.77
N SER A 126 7.27 4.08 20.84
CA SER A 126 7.74 5.47 20.98
C SER A 126 9.26 5.61 20.90
N ARG A 127 10.02 4.60 21.35
CA ARG A 127 11.48 4.60 21.21
C ARG A 127 11.89 4.36 19.75
N VAL A 128 11.16 3.52 19.02
CA VAL A 128 11.42 3.32 17.58
C VAL A 128 11.12 4.60 16.80
N GLN A 129 9.98 5.24 17.09
CA GLN A 129 9.61 6.54 16.51
C GLN A 129 10.72 7.59 16.70
N GLU A 130 11.25 7.71 17.92
CA GLU A 130 12.34 8.62 18.26
C GLU A 130 13.62 8.31 17.48
N LEU A 131 14.04 7.03 17.44
CA LEU A 131 15.27 6.62 16.77
C LEU A 131 15.23 6.87 15.26
N LEU A 132 14.07 6.65 14.64
CA LEU A 132 13.83 6.97 13.22
C LEU A 132 13.82 8.48 12.95
N ASN A 133 13.73 9.32 13.99
CA ASN A 133 13.40 10.73 13.88
C ASN A 133 12.14 10.90 13.02
N TRP A 134 11.08 10.15 13.35
CA TRP A 134 9.85 10.11 12.56
C TRP A 134 9.26 11.51 12.39
N GLN A 135 8.86 11.83 11.16
CA GLN A 135 8.43 13.19 10.84
C GLN A 135 7.07 13.49 11.50
N LYS A 136 6.95 14.66 12.13
CA LYS A 136 5.71 15.09 12.80
C LYS A 136 4.51 15.23 11.86
N GLY A 137 4.73 15.38 10.55
CA GLY A 137 3.67 15.45 9.55
C GLY A 137 2.98 14.12 9.29
N TRP A 138 3.56 13.00 9.74
CA TRP A 138 2.99 11.67 9.60
C TRP A 138 2.59 11.14 10.98
N SER A 139 1.30 10.89 11.21
CA SER A 139 0.85 10.39 12.51
C SER A 139 1.44 9.02 12.82
N TRP A 140 2.17 8.89 13.93
CA TRP A 140 2.69 7.59 14.36
C TRP A 140 1.59 6.63 14.78
N GLU A 141 0.48 7.13 15.30
CA GLU A 141 -0.70 6.30 15.60
C GLU A 141 -1.23 5.60 14.34
N MET A 142 -1.13 6.27 13.19
CA MET A 142 -1.61 5.74 11.92
C MET A 142 -0.58 4.84 11.24
N TYR A 143 0.71 5.18 11.27
CA TYR A 143 1.76 4.46 10.53
C TYR A 143 2.61 3.51 11.36
N GLY A 144 2.52 3.54 12.69
CA GLY A 144 3.41 2.82 13.60
C GLY A 144 3.45 1.32 13.32
N ASP A 145 2.28 0.69 13.17
CA ASP A 145 2.17 -0.75 12.90
C ASP A 145 2.79 -1.14 11.55
N ILE A 146 2.51 -0.35 10.50
CA ILE A 146 3.11 -0.52 9.16
C ILE A 146 4.63 -0.42 9.26
N VAL A 147 5.15 0.65 9.87
CA VAL A 147 6.59 0.89 9.98
C VAL A 147 7.27 -0.22 10.79
N MET A 148 6.67 -0.66 11.90
CA MET A 148 7.20 -1.74 12.72
C MET A 148 7.23 -3.08 11.96
N GLN A 149 6.19 -3.38 11.21
CA GLN A 149 6.14 -4.57 10.34
C GLN A 149 7.24 -4.52 9.27
N LEU A 150 7.42 -3.38 8.60
CA LEU A 150 8.42 -3.20 7.55
C LEU A 150 9.86 -3.22 8.08
N LEU A 151 10.10 -2.63 9.25
CA LEU A 151 11.40 -2.68 9.91
C LEU A 151 11.79 -4.13 10.27
N ARG A 152 10.84 -4.96 10.71
CA ARG A 152 11.09 -6.37 11.01
C ARG A 152 11.14 -7.27 9.77
N GLY A 153 10.68 -6.80 8.60
CA GLY A 153 10.69 -7.58 7.36
C GLY A 153 12.10 -7.98 6.89
N PRO A 154 12.24 -9.04 6.08
CA PRO A 154 13.54 -9.55 5.63
C PRO A 154 14.21 -8.73 4.52
N TYR A 155 13.53 -7.69 4.01
CA TYR A 155 13.97 -6.82 2.92
C TYR A 155 14.37 -5.42 3.40
N PRO A 156 15.18 -4.65 2.65
CA PRO A 156 15.44 -3.25 2.94
C PRO A 156 14.15 -2.41 2.96
N LEU A 157 14.03 -1.56 3.98
CA LEU A 157 13.07 -0.46 4.03
C LEU A 157 13.79 0.80 3.56
N LEU A 158 13.29 1.40 2.49
CA LEU A 158 13.93 2.53 1.83
C LEU A 158 13.04 3.77 1.92
N ASN A 159 13.70 4.92 1.88
CA ASN A 159 13.06 6.20 1.71
C ASN A 159 12.58 6.39 0.27
N ALA A 160 11.48 7.13 0.10
CA ALA A 160 10.97 7.50 -1.21
C ALA A 160 10.79 9.00 -1.37
N ASN A 161 11.23 9.84 -0.43
CA ASN A 161 10.99 11.28 -0.52
C ASN A 161 12.24 12.12 -0.27
N ILE A 162 12.22 13.33 -0.81
CA ILE A 162 13.28 14.30 -0.60
C ILE A 162 13.12 14.97 0.77
N GLY A 163 14.23 15.41 1.35
CA GLY A 163 14.21 16.10 2.62
C GLY A 163 13.89 17.58 2.57
N ARG A 164 13.76 18.15 3.77
CA ARG A 164 13.41 19.56 3.98
C ARG A 164 14.38 20.53 3.30
N GLU A 165 15.68 20.28 3.37
CA GLU A 165 16.67 21.17 2.75
C GLU A 165 16.52 21.18 1.22
N GLN A 166 16.30 20.02 0.62
CA GLN A 166 16.08 19.90 -0.82
C GLN A 166 14.75 20.54 -1.24
N ILE A 167 13.68 20.36 -0.45
CA ILE A 167 12.38 21.05 -0.67
C ILE A 167 12.58 22.57 -0.65
N LEU A 168 13.28 23.11 0.36
CA LEU A 168 13.54 24.55 0.46
C LEU A 168 14.39 25.08 -0.70
N ALA A 169 15.36 24.29 -1.16
CA ALA A 169 16.17 24.66 -2.32
C ALA A 169 15.33 24.67 -3.62
N LEU A 170 14.45 23.69 -3.81
CA LEU A 170 13.56 23.60 -4.97
C LEU A 170 12.50 24.71 -4.97
N TYR A 171 11.94 25.04 -3.81
CA TYR A 171 10.98 26.14 -3.65
C TYR A 171 11.55 27.48 -4.16
N LYS A 172 12.86 27.72 -4.01
CA LYS A 172 13.51 28.94 -4.48
C LYS A 172 13.83 28.92 -5.97
N LYS A 173 14.02 27.73 -6.56
CA LYS A 173 14.43 27.57 -7.96
C LYS A 173 13.24 27.50 -8.93
N ASN A 174 12.12 26.92 -8.51
CA ASN A 174 10.96 26.65 -9.36
C ASN A 174 11.30 25.88 -10.64
N GLU A 175 12.20 24.90 -10.51
CA GLU A 175 12.69 24.10 -11.62
C GLU A 175 11.94 22.75 -11.69
N PHE A 176 11.28 22.53 -12.81
CA PHE A 176 10.62 21.26 -13.12
C PHE A 176 11.64 20.18 -13.52
N PRO A 177 11.38 18.89 -13.20
CA PRO A 177 12.22 17.80 -13.71
C PRO A 177 12.15 17.75 -15.24
N LYS A 178 13.16 17.20 -15.91
CA LYS A 178 13.10 16.95 -17.37
C LYS A 178 12.23 15.74 -17.67
N GLY A 179 11.27 15.84 -18.57
CA GLY A 179 10.42 14.72 -18.98
C GLY A 179 9.55 15.09 -20.19
N LYS A 180 8.96 14.10 -20.85
CA LYS A 180 7.94 14.33 -21.87
C LYS A 180 6.56 13.96 -21.34
N LYS A 181 6.47 12.84 -20.61
CA LYS A 181 5.23 12.30 -20.05
C LYS A 181 4.89 12.96 -18.73
N SER A 182 5.82 12.96 -17.78
CA SER A 182 5.61 13.49 -16.42
C SER A 182 5.35 15.00 -16.36
N THR A 183 5.91 15.76 -17.29
CA THR A 183 5.75 17.22 -17.37
C THR A 183 4.85 17.66 -18.52
N ALA A 184 4.02 16.76 -19.08
CA ALA A 184 3.09 17.13 -20.12
C ALA A 184 2.10 18.21 -19.61
N PRO A 185 1.67 19.17 -20.45
CA PRO A 185 0.76 20.24 -19.99
C PRO A 185 -0.50 19.74 -19.28
N VAL A 186 -1.10 18.64 -19.78
CA VAL A 186 -2.29 18.03 -19.16
C VAL A 186 -2.01 17.50 -17.74
N VAL A 187 -0.82 16.97 -17.49
CA VAL A 187 -0.40 16.47 -16.16
C VAL A 187 -0.18 17.64 -15.21
N GLN A 188 0.51 18.67 -15.69
CA GLN A 188 0.75 19.87 -14.90
C GLN A 188 -0.54 20.59 -14.52
N GLU A 189 -1.53 20.60 -15.40
CA GLU A 189 -2.83 21.18 -15.12
C GLU A 189 -3.63 20.35 -14.10
N ALA A 190 -3.68 19.02 -14.27
CA ALA A 190 -4.33 18.14 -13.29
C ALA A 190 -3.71 18.26 -11.88
N LEU A 191 -2.37 18.32 -11.80
CA LEU A 191 -1.66 18.56 -10.54
C LEU A 191 -1.93 19.97 -9.98
N ARG A 192 -2.04 20.99 -10.84
CA ARG A 192 -2.38 22.35 -10.44
C ARG A 192 -3.75 22.41 -9.78
N GLU A 193 -4.77 21.84 -10.43
CA GLU A 193 -6.15 21.78 -9.90
C GLU A 193 -6.18 21.05 -8.55
N THR A 194 -5.45 19.94 -8.45
CA THR A 194 -5.31 19.19 -7.20
C THR A 194 -4.71 20.04 -6.09
N ILE A 195 -3.60 20.74 -6.35
CA ILE A 195 -2.93 21.60 -5.37
C ILE A 195 -3.84 22.75 -4.94
N ILE A 196 -4.55 23.39 -5.87
CA ILE A 196 -5.53 24.45 -5.56
C ILE A 196 -6.63 23.92 -4.64
N SER A 197 -7.19 22.75 -4.95
CA SER A 197 -8.25 22.12 -4.15
C SER A 197 -7.79 21.80 -2.73
N MET A 198 -6.55 21.33 -2.55
CA MET A 198 -5.97 21.02 -1.24
C MET A 198 -5.69 22.27 -0.38
N HIS A 199 -5.61 23.45 -0.99
CA HIS A 199 -5.35 24.72 -0.30
C HIS A 199 -6.57 25.66 -0.31
N GLU A 200 -7.78 25.09 -0.50
CA GLU A 200 -9.05 25.83 -0.49
C GLU A 200 -9.07 27.03 -1.46
N GLY A 201 -8.32 26.96 -2.55
CA GLY A 201 -8.19 28.05 -3.53
C GLY A 201 -7.30 29.23 -3.10
N ASN A 202 -6.76 29.21 -1.88
CA ASN A 202 -5.99 30.33 -1.31
C ASN A 202 -4.49 30.21 -1.63
N LEU A 203 -4.12 30.27 -2.91
CA LEU A 203 -2.71 30.26 -3.34
C LEU A 203 -2.40 31.38 -4.32
N GLU A 204 -1.32 32.11 -4.04
CA GLU A 204 -0.74 33.02 -5.03
C GLU A 204 -0.09 32.23 -6.18
N SER A 205 -0.09 32.81 -7.39
CA SER A 205 0.43 32.14 -8.60
C SER A 205 1.87 31.63 -8.46
N GLN A 206 2.72 32.39 -7.78
CA GLN A 206 4.11 31.99 -7.52
C GLN A 206 4.19 30.79 -6.57
N GLN A 207 3.40 30.79 -5.49
CA GLN A 207 3.35 29.68 -4.54
C GLN A 207 2.86 28.41 -5.21
N LEU A 208 1.80 28.51 -6.02
CA LEU A 208 1.26 27.40 -6.80
C LEU A 208 2.31 26.81 -7.75
N THR A 209 3.06 27.66 -8.45
CA THR A 209 4.14 27.21 -9.35
C THR A 209 5.25 26.50 -8.56
N SER A 210 5.65 27.04 -7.41
CA SER A 210 6.63 26.41 -6.53
C SER A 210 6.15 25.03 -6.05
N MET A 211 4.92 24.93 -5.53
CA MET A 211 4.33 23.68 -5.06
C MET A 211 4.22 22.64 -6.16
N LEU A 212 3.79 23.04 -7.36
CA LEU A 212 3.69 22.15 -8.52
C LEU A 212 5.07 21.60 -8.93
N SER A 213 6.11 22.44 -8.91
CA SER A 213 7.48 22.00 -9.21
C SER A 213 8.00 21.01 -8.15
N ILE A 214 7.71 21.25 -6.88
CA ILE A 214 8.10 20.36 -5.78
C ILE A 214 7.38 19.02 -5.88
N GLN A 215 6.06 19.02 -6.17
CA GLN A 215 5.28 17.81 -6.37
C GLN A 215 5.94 16.91 -7.43
N GLN A 216 6.22 17.44 -8.62
CA GLN A 216 6.86 16.68 -9.69
C GLN A 216 8.31 16.27 -9.37
N GLN A 217 9.05 17.06 -8.59
CA GLN A 217 10.40 16.65 -8.16
C GLN A 217 10.36 15.52 -7.12
N ARG A 218 9.35 15.50 -6.24
CA ARG A 218 9.09 14.38 -5.32
C ARG A 218 8.73 13.12 -6.10
N ASP A 219 7.82 13.21 -7.06
CA ASP A 219 7.46 12.10 -7.95
C ASP A 219 8.68 11.59 -8.74
N ARG A 220 9.52 12.51 -9.24
CA ARG A 220 10.77 12.14 -9.91
C ARG A 220 11.74 11.43 -8.98
N TYR A 221 11.82 11.85 -7.72
CA TYR A 221 12.66 11.20 -6.72
C TYR A 221 12.15 9.80 -6.40
N MET A 222 10.86 9.65 -6.10
CA MET A 222 10.19 8.36 -5.88
C MET A 222 10.42 7.39 -7.05
N ALA A 223 10.25 7.85 -8.29
CA ALA A 223 10.48 7.02 -9.47
C ALA A 223 11.93 6.51 -9.57
N ARG A 224 12.92 7.37 -9.30
CA ARG A 224 14.34 6.94 -9.27
C ARG A 224 14.61 5.94 -8.17
N GLN A 225 14.07 6.17 -6.98
CA GLN A 225 14.20 5.25 -5.86
C GLN A 225 13.58 3.89 -6.20
N LEU A 226 12.37 3.89 -6.76
CA LEU A 226 11.66 2.65 -7.12
C LEU A 226 12.37 1.86 -8.23
N LEU A 227 12.89 2.54 -9.26
CA LEU A 227 13.64 1.91 -10.37
C LEU A 227 15.00 1.36 -9.95
N SER A 228 15.64 1.94 -8.93
CA SER A 228 16.95 1.49 -8.41
C SER A 228 16.83 0.46 -7.29
N ALA A 229 15.63 0.26 -6.73
CA ALA A 229 15.42 -0.62 -5.60
C ALA A 229 15.43 -2.11 -6.03
N PRO A 230 15.87 -3.02 -5.14
CA PRO A 230 15.77 -4.46 -5.41
C PRO A 230 14.33 -4.90 -5.67
N VAL A 231 14.11 -5.60 -6.79
CA VAL A 231 12.81 -6.15 -7.18
C VAL A 231 12.56 -7.54 -6.55
N PRO A 232 11.30 -7.93 -6.30
CA PRO A 232 10.09 -7.12 -6.43
C PRO A 232 10.05 -5.97 -5.42
N SER A 233 9.74 -4.76 -5.88
CA SER A 233 9.68 -3.56 -5.04
C SER A 233 8.25 -3.08 -4.84
N LEU A 234 7.96 -2.54 -3.66
CA LEU A 234 6.68 -1.95 -3.28
C LEU A 234 6.89 -0.52 -2.80
N LEU A 235 6.20 0.44 -3.40
CA LEU A 235 6.10 1.82 -2.92
C LEU A 235 4.73 2.05 -2.28
N ILE A 236 4.71 2.64 -1.09
CA ILE A 236 3.50 3.19 -0.46
C ILE A 236 3.62 4.72 -0.48
N ALA A 237 2.63 5.37 -1.10
CA ALA A 237 2.58 6.80 -1.29
C ALA A 237 1.13 7.31 -1.40
N GLY A 238 0.92 8.61 -1.27
CA GLY A 238 -0.38 9.23 -1.47
C GLY A 238 -0.92 8.98 -2.88
N GLY A 239 -2.24 8.92 -3.03
CA GLY A 239 -2.91 8.54 -4.27
C GLY A 239 -2.51 9.39 -5.49
N TYR A 240 -2.22 10.67 -5.31
CA TYR A 240 -1.74 11.53 -6.39
C TYR A 240 -0.32 11.14 -6.85
N HIS A 241 0.56 10.78 -5.92
CA HIS A 241 1.89 10.24 -6.24
C HIS A 241 1.77 8.87 -6.92
N ALA A 242 0.82 8.04 -6.51
CA ALA A 242 0.64 6.69 -7.09
C ALA A 242 -0.03 6.67 -8.47
N SER A 243 -0.85 7.67 -8.78
CA SER A 243 -1.69 7.69 -9.98
C SER A 243 -0.92 7.60 -11.29
N LYS A 244 -1.35 6.70 -12.19
CA LYS A 244 -0.82 6.52 -13.56
C LYS A 244 -1.02 7.75 -14.44
N SER A 245 -1.99 8.62 -14.14
CA SER A 245 -2.30 9.80 -14.94
C SER A 245 -1.50 11.04 -14.57
N MET A 246 -0.81 11.06 -13.42
CA MET A 246 -0.15 12.28 -12.95
C MET A 246 1.08 12.09 -12.06
N GLY A 247 1.30 10.91 -11.49
CA GLY A 247 2.34 10.69 -10.49
C GLY A 247 3.54 9.89 -10.98
N VAL A 248 4.15 9.16 -10.05
CA VAL A 248 5.35 8.33 -10.19
C VAL A 248 5.40 7.48 -11.46
N PRO A 249 4.32 6.79 -11.91
CA PRO A 249 4.37 5.99 -13.13
C PRO A 249 4.80 6.77 -14.39
N LEU A 250 4.41 8.04 -14.52
CA LEU A 250 4.83 8.88 -15.65
C LEU A 250 6.31 9.26 -15.58
N HIS A 251 6.83 9.43 -14.37
CA HIS A 251 8.25 9.70 -14.15
C HIS A 251 9.09 8.45 -14.40
N MET A 252 8.58 7.26 -14.08
CA MET A 252 9.23 5.99 -14.44
C MET A 252 9.32 5.84 -15.96
N GLU A 253 8.24 6.12 -16.70
CA GLU A 253 8.23 6.03 -18.16
C GLU A 253 9.24 6.99 -18.83
N ASP A 254 9.41 8.19 -18.28
CA ASP A 254 10.43 9.15 -18.77
C ASP A 254 11.87 8.73 -18.43
N LEU A 255 12.08 7.95 -17.36
CA LEU A 255 13.42 7.53 -16.91
C LEU A 255 13.85 6.17 -17.47
N ALA A 256 12.90 5.26 -17.64
CA ALA A 256 13.10 3.87 -18.05
C ALA A 256 11.90 3.41 -18.89
N THR A 257 11.86 3.87 -20.15
CA THR A 257 10.77 3.61 -21.09
C THR A 257 10.38 2.14 -21.18
N GLY A 258 9.08 1.86 -21.08
CA GLY A 258 8.53 0.50 -21.10
C GLY A 258 8.56 -0.21 -19.74
N THR A 259 9.10 0.41 -18.71
CA THR A 259 9.03 -0.09 -17.32
C THR A 259 7.83 0.53 -16.63
N HIS A 260 6.77 -0.27 -16.43
CA HIS A 260 5.54 0.19 -15.80
C HIS A 260 5.30 -0.54 -14.47
N PRO A 261 4.94 0.20 -13.41
CA PRO A 261 4.49 -0.43 -12.18
C PRO A 261 3.04 -0.92 -12.33
N VAL A 262 2.69 -1.93 -11.54
CA VAL A 262 1.29 -2.22 -11.20
C VAL A 262 0.87 -1.23 -10.11
N VAL A 263 -0.30 -0.61 -10.26
CA VAL A 263 -0.84 0.37 -9.31
C VAL A 263 -2.13 -0.15 -8.70
N LEU A 264 -2.15 -0.26 -7.37
CA LEU A 264 -3.36 -0.40 -6.56
C LEU A 264 -3.71 0.95 -5.95
N MET A 265 -4.92 1.46 -6.19
CA MET A 265 -5.46 2.63 -5.51
C MET A 265 -6.37 2.22 -4.36
N LEU A 266 -6.11 2.71 -3.16
CA LEU A 266 -7.06 2.68 -2.04
C LEU A 266 -7.88 3.96 -2.10
N ALA A 267 -9.20 3.83 -2.19
CA ALA A 267 -10.08 4.97 -2.46
C ALA A 267 -11.36 4.92 -1.63
N GLU A 268 -11.90 6.08 -1.31
CA GLU A 268 -13.20 6.18 -0.64
C GLU A 268 -14.34 5.95 -1.65
N LYS A 269 -15.41 5.26 -1.22
CA LYS A 269 -16.61 5.08 -2.04
C LYS A 269 -17.13 6.43 -2.55
N GLY A 270 -17.35 6.51 -3.87
CA GLY A 270 -17.79 7.73 -4.56
C GLY A 270 -16.67 8.48 -5.29
N MET A 271 -15.40 8.14 -5.04
CA MET A 271 -14.30 8.63 -5.88
C MET A 271 -14.34 7.99 -7.27
N ASN A 272 -14.08 8.78 -8.31
CA ASN A 272 -14.03 8.30 -9.69
C ASN A 272 -12.60 7.81 -10.03
N ILE A 273 -12.31 6.54 -9.74
CA ILE A 273 -11.05 5.90 -10.12
C ILE A 273 -11.26 5.04 -11.36
N THR A 274 -10.44 5.27 -12.39
CA THR A 274 -10.49 4.59 -13.68
C THR A 274 -9.15 3.95 -14.04
N VAL A 275 -9.10 3.19 -15.13
CA VAL A 275 -7.87 2.56 -15.65
C VAL A 275 -6.73 3.56 -15.95
N ASP A 276 -7.06 4.83 -16.16
CA ASP A 276 -6.09 5.91 -16.34
C ASP A 276 -5.33 6.23 -15.04
N HIS A 277 -5.90 5.89 -13.89
CA HIS A 277 -5.36 6.17 -12.56
C HIS A 277 -4.61 4.96 -11.98
N ALA A 278 -5.17 3.76 -12.13
CA ALA A 278 -4.64 2.54 -11.50
C ALA A 278 -4.99 1.28 -12.31
N ASP A 279 -4.40 0.15 -11.94
CA ASP A 279 -4.76 -1.16 -12.48
C ASP A 279 -5.84 -1.83 -11.61
N TYR A 280 -5.77 -1.60 -10.31
CA TYR A 280 -6.77 -2.05 -9.34
C TYR A 280 -7.22 -0.89 -8.46
N VAL A 281 -8.46 -0.97 -7.97
CA VAL A 281 -8.96 -0.08 -6.91
C VAL A 281 -9.64 -0.90 -5.82
N TRP A 282 -9.32 -0.58 -4.56
CA TRP A 282 -10.02 -1.10 -3.40
C TRP A 282 -10.81 0.05 -2.76
N PHE A 283 -12.14 -0.01 -2.87
CA PHE A 283 -13.01 1.00 -2.28
C PHE A 283 -13.29 0.72 -0.81
N VAL A 284 -13.04 1.69 0.06
CA VAL A 284 -13.38 1.68 1.48
C VAL A 284 -14.52 2.63 1.80
N ALA A 285 -15.10 2.52 3.00
CA ALA A 285 -16.09 3.50 3.44
C ALA A 285 -15.43 4.90 3.54
N PRO A 286 -16.15 5.99 3.21
CA PRO A 286 -15.64 7.33 3.46
C PRO A 286 -15.43 7.53 4.96
N ASP A 287 -14.34 8.18 5.35
CA ASP A 287 -14.14 8.52 6.76
C ASP A 287 -15.21 9.52 7.22
N THR A 288 -16.14 9.07 8.05
CA THR A 288 -17.25 9.89 8.56
C THR A 288 -16.84 10.81 9.71
N THR A 289 -15.61 10.72 10.21
CA THR A 289 -15.16 11.51 11.38
C THR A 289 -14.80 12.95 11.06
N LYS A 290 -14.78 13.35 9.78
CA LYS A 290 -14.42 14.71 9.32
C LYS A 290 -15.45 15.34 8.36
N ARG A 291 -16.75 15.21 8.65
CA ARG A 291 -17.77 16.09 8.04
C ARG A 291 -18.22 17.17 9.00
#